data_AF-A0A382YW71-F1
#
_entry.id   AF-A0A382YW71-F1
#
_cell.length_a   1.000
_cell.length_b   1.000
_cell.length_c   1.000
_cell.angle_alpha   90.00
_cell.angle_beta   90.00
_cell.angle_gamma   90.00
#
_symmetry.space_group_name_H-M   'P 1'
#
loop_
_entity.id
_entity.type
_entity.pdbx_description
1 polymer ?
#
loop_
_entity_poly.entity_id
_entity_poly.type
_entity_poly.pdbx_seq_one_letter_code
_entity_poly.pdbx_strand_id
1 'polypeptide(L)'
;VTPAIEATIKKGLTYLARAQESDGSYGKSTWSTNVYPTAMTSLSGLAFLASGSTPTRGPYARNLQRITKYLLSNCIGTYSYAPGLIANVNAREQRPMYCHAFALTYLSQIFAQEKDPRQREAIRKVLQDGIKLTERSQTDEGGWGYSP
;
A
#
# COMPACT_ATOMS: atom_id res chain seq x y z
N VAL A 1 6.82 -20.00 17.24
CA VAL A 1 7.82 -19.71 16.18
C VAL A 1 9.18 -20.13 16.71
N THR A 2 10.04 -20.76 15.92
CA THR A 2 11.38 -21.15 16.41
C THR A 2 12.36 -19.97 16.31
N PRO A 3 13.42 -19.92 17.13
CA PRO A 3 14.42 -18.85 17.05
C PRO A 3 15.07 -18.70 15.65
N ALA A 4 15.24 -19.82 14.93
CA ALA A 4 15.77 -19.81 13.57
C ALA A 4 14.80 -19.14 12.56
N ILE A 5 13.49 -19.35 12.73
CA ILE A 5 12.47 -18.70 11.90
C ILE A 5 12.42 -17.20 12.22
N GLU A 6 12.46 -16.81 13.49
CA GLU A 6 12.49 -15.40 13.90
C GLU A 6 13.70 -14.66 13.33
N ALA A 7 14.89 -15.28 13.38
CA ALA A 7 16.10 -14.73 12.79
C ALA A 7 15.96 -14.54 11.27
N THR A 8 15.29 -15.48 10.59
CA THR A 8 15.05 -15.40 9.14
C THR A 8 14.05 -14.29 8.79
N ILE A 9 12.96 -14.17 9.53
CA ILE A 9 11.98 -13.07 9.38
C ILE A 9 12.68 -11.72 9.59
N LYS A 10 13.49 -11.60 10.64
CA LYS A 10 14.26 -10.37 10.92
C LYS A 10 15.21 -10.00 9.79
N LYS A 11 15.88 -10.97 9.16
CA LYS A 11 16.72 -10.73 7.97
C LYS A 11 15.90 -10.19 6.81
N GLY A 12 14.74 -10.78 6.52
CA GLY A 12 13.82 -10.32 5.47
C GLY A 12 13.33 -8.89 5.70
N LEU A 13 12.87 -8.58 6.91
CA LEU A 13 12.43 -7.22 7.26
C LEU A 13 13.57 -6.20 7.19
N THR A 14 14.79 -6.60 7.59
CA THR A 14 15.98 -5.74 7.48
C THR A 14 16.32 -5.44 6.03
N TYR A 15 16.21 -6.44 5.14
CA TYR A 15 16.37 -6.24 3.71
C TYR A 15 15.32 -5.26 3.17
N LEU A 16 14.03 -5.48 3.47
CA LEU A 16 12.95 -4.59 3.04
C LEU A 16 13.18 -3.15 3.52
N ALA A 17 13.63 -2.96 4.76
CA ALA A 17 13.88 -1.62 5.29
C ALA A 17 14.98 -0.87 4.51
N ARG A 18 15.98 -1.61 4.01
CA ARG A 18 17.09 -1.07 3.20
C ARG A 18 16.72 -0.86 1.73
N ALA A 19 15.83 -1.70 1.19
CA ALA A 19 15.39 -1.64 -0.20
C ALA A 19 14.35 -0.55 -0.49
N GLN A 20 13.86 0.16 0.54
CA GLN A 20 12.88 1.23 0.35
C GLN A 20 13.49 2.44 -0.37
N GLU A 21 12.85 2.85 -1.46
CA GLU A 21 13.26 4.01 -2.25
C GLU A 21 13.11 5.33 -1.49
N SER A 22 13.77 6.40 -1.95
CA SER A 22 13.78 7.72 -1.31
C SER A 22 12.38 8.32 -1.12
N ASP A 23 11.48 8.09 -2.08
CA ASP A 23 10.07 8.52 -2.04
C ASP A 23 9.15 7.61 -1.21
N GLY A 24 9.69 6.53 -0.65
CA GLY A 24 8.95 5.58 0.18
C GLY A 24 8.40 4.37 -0.57
N SER A 25 8.54 4.34 -1.90
CA SER A 25 8.08 3.23 -2.74
C SER A 25 9.02 2.02 -2.72
N TYR A 26 8.54 0.94 -3.33
CA TYR A 26 9.28 -0.27 -3.65
C TYR A 26 9.10 -0.63 -5.12
N GLY A 27 10.10 -1.29 -5.70
CA GLY A 27 9.97 -1.89 -7.03
C GLY A 27 10.21 -0.94 -8.19
N LYS A 28 10.90 0.19 -8.02
CA LYS A 28 11.27 1.11 -9.11
C LYS A 28 12.26 0.56 -10.14
N SER A 29 12.78 -0.66 -9.96
CA SER A 29 13.75 -1.25 -10.87
C SER A 29 13.19 -1.34 -12.29
N THR A 30 13.80 -0.57 -13.19
CA THR A 30 13.38 -0.27 -14.57
C THR A 30 13.58 -1.42 -15.56
N TRP A 31 13.91 -2.63 -15.09
CA TRP A 31 14.24 -3.77 -15.95
C TRP A 31 13.03 -4.59 -16.41
N SER A 32 11.82 -4.25 -15.98
CA SER A 32 10.61 -4.96 -16.38
C SER A 32 9.52 -4.01 -16.86
N THR A 33 8.79 -4.43 -17.88
CA THR A 33 7.63 -3.72 -18.43
C THR A 33 6.37 -3.83 -17.55
N ASN A 34 6.42 -4.60 -16.46
CA ASN A 34 5.30 -4.89 -15.55
C ASN A 34 5.63 -4.48 -14.12
N VAL A 35 5.73 -3.16 -13.89
CA VAL A 35 6.06 -2.60 -12.58
C VAL A 35 4.77 -2.28 -11.81
N TYR A 36 4.66 -2.78 -10.58
CA TYR A 36 3.51 -2.58 -9.68
C TYR A 36 3.93 -1.92 -8.37
N PRO A 37 4.46 -0.68 -8.40
CA PRO A 37 5.02 -0.05 -7.21
C PRO A 37 3.98 0.14 -6.10
N THR A 38 2.70 0.36 -6.41
CA THR A 38 1.64 0.50 -5.40
C THR A 38 1.44 -0.83 -4.65
N ALA A 39 1.33 -1.94 -5.39
CA ALA A 39 1.18 -3.27 -4.80
C ALA A 39 2.40 -3.67 -3.97
N MET A 40 3.60 -3.52 -4.54
CA MET A 40 4.87 -3.86 -3.87
C MET A 40 5.07 -3.04 -2.59
N THR A 41 4.75 -1.75 -2.65
CA THR A 41 4.85 -0.84 -1.49
C THR A 41 3.86 -1.20 -0.40
N SER A 42 2.62 -1.54 -0.77
CA SER A 42 1.57 -1.95 0.18
C SER A 42 1.91 -3.28 0.87
N LEU A 43 2.37 -4.27 0.12
CA LEU A 43 2.80 -5.57 0.66
C LEU A 43 4.00 -5.44 1.59
N SER A 44 4.98 -4.61 1.24
CA SER A 44 6.12 -4.30 2.11
C SER A 44 5.66 -3.66 3.41
N GLY A 45 4.67 -2.76 3.34
CA GLY A 45 4.03 -2.15 4.50
C GLY A 45 3.35 -3.18 5.40
N LEU A 46 2.57 -4.09 4.82
CA LEU A 46 1.91 -5.18 5.56
C LEU A 46 2.92 -6.09 6.26
N ALA A 47 4.07 -6.38 5.64
CA ALA A 47 5.13 -7.16 6.28
C ALA A 47 5.69 -6.47 7.53
N PHE A 48 5.90 -5.15 7.49
CA PHE A 48 6.33 -4.39 8.68
C PHE A 48 5.25 -4.33 9.76
N LEU A 49 3.98 -4.17 9.37
CA LEU A 49 2.86 -4.21 10.33
C LEU A 49 2.76 -5.58 11.00
N ALA A 50 2.93 -6.67 10.25
CA ALA A 50 2.93 -8.03 10.78
C ALA A 50 4.09 -8.29 11.76
N SER A 51 5.16 -7.50 11.71
CA SER A 51 6.24 -7.54 12.70
C SER A 51 5.89 -6.87 14.03
N GLY A 52 4.70 -6.27 14.16
CA GLY A 52 4.29 -5.46 15.30
C GLY A 52 4.80 -4.01 15.27
N SER A 53 5.43 -3.57 14.17
CA SER A 53 5.75 -2.14 13.99
C SER A 53 4.49 -1.36 13.64
N THR A 54 4.42 -0.11 14.08
CA THR A 54 3.33 0.82 13.80
C THR A 54 3.91 2.12 13.23
N PRO A 55 3.10 3.02 12.66
CA PRO A 55 3.59 4.33 12.22
C PRO A 55 4.21 5.19 13.33
N THR A 56 3.99 4.85 14.61
CA THR A 56 4.47 5.63 15.76
C THR A 56 5.43 4.88 16.67
N ARG A 57 5.62 3.57 16.48
CA ARG A 57 6.40 2.69 17.37
C ARG A 57 7.05 1.54 16.60
N GLY A 58 8.15 1.04 17.14
CA GLY A 58 8.87 -0.10 16.59
C GLY A 58 9.94 0.30 15.56
N PRO A 59 10.79 -0.66 15.17
CA PRO A 59 11.98 -0.39 14.37
C PRO A 59 11.67 0.11 12.95
N TYR A 60 10.48 -0.20 12.41
CA TYR A 60 10.11 0.16 11.02
C TYR A 60 9.10 1.30 10.94
N ALA A 61 8.91 2.08 12.01
CA ALA A 61 7.94 3.18 12.05
C ALA A 61 8.17 4.21 10.94
N ARG A 62 9.44 4.61 10.70
CA ARG A 62 9.78 5.55 9.63
C ARG A 62 9.52 4.97 8.24
N ASN A 63 9.73 3.67 8.04
CA ASN A 63 9.40 3.02 6.77
C ASN A 63 7.89 3.08 6.52
N LEU A 64 7.07 2.74 7.53
CA LEU A 64 5.61 2.80 7.45
C LEU A 64 5.07 4.21 7.16
N GLN A 65 5.64 5.24 7.80
CA GLN A 65 5.27 6.64 7.52
C GLN A 65 5.52 7.00 6.04
N ARG A 66 6.66 6.59 5.49
CA ARG A 66 7.02 6.85 4.09
C ARG A 66 6.15 6.06 3.11
N ILE A 67 5.84 4.80 3.41
CA ILE A 67 4.89 3.97 2.64
C ILE A 67 3.51 4.64 2.62
N THR A 68 3.00 5.05 3.78
CA THR A 68 1.70 5.71 3.91
C THR A 68 1.67 7.01 3.09
N LYS A 69 2.72 7.84 3.21
CA LYS A 69 2.84 9.08 2.44
C LYS A 69 2.83 8.81 0.93
N TYR A 70 3.60 7.82 0.47
CA TYR A 70 3.65 7.43 -0.94
C TYR A 70 2.27 7.00 -1.46
N LEU A 71 1.59 6.09 -0.76
CA LEU A 71 0.29 5.59 -1.19
C LEU A 71 -0.77 6.69 -1.22
N LEU A 72 -0.82 7.56 -0.21
CA LEU A 72 -1.74 8.70 -0.21
C LEU A 72 -1.47 9.67 -1.38
N SER A 73 -0.21 9.86 -1.77
CA SER A 73 0.12 10.69 -2.94
C SER A 73 -0.33 10.08 -4.28
N ASN A 74 -0.50 8.76 -4.35
CA ASN A 74 -1.04 8.08 -5.53
C ASN A 74 -2.58 8.19 -5.64
N CYS A 75 -3.26 8.65 -4.58
CA CYS A 75 -4.73 8.75 -4.52
C CYS A 75 -5.29 10.10 -4.97
N ILE A 76 -4.43 11.11 -5.21
CA ILE A 76 -4.87 12.48 -5.49
C ILE A 76 -5.08 12.66 -7.01
N GLY A 77 -6.33 12.83 -7.44
CA GLY A 77 -6.70 13.32 -8.77
C GLY A 77 -6.34 12.40 -9.95
N THR A 78 -6.04 11.14 -9.68
CA THR A 78 -5.22 10.31 -10.58
C THR A 78 -6.02 9.66 -11.71
N TYR A 79 -7.31 9.38 -11.52
CA TYR A 79 -8.11 8.73 -12.57
C TYR A 79 -9.48 9.40 -12.71
N SER A 80 -9.60 10.35 -13.65
CA SER A 80 -10.91 10.96 -13.98
C SER A 80 -11.96 9.92 -14.37
N TYR A 81 -11.54 8.78 -14.93
CA TYR A 81 -12.42 7.67 -15.28
C TYR A 81 -12.71 6.71 -14.11
N ALA A 82 -11.92 6.73 -13.03
CA ALA A 82 -12.06 5.84 -11.89
C ALA A 82 -11.79 6.53 -10.53
N PRO A 83 -12.68 7.45 -10.08
CA PRO A 83 -12.50 8.15 -8.81
C PRO A 83 -12.38 7.20 -7.60
N GLY A 84 -11.35 7.35 -6.77
CA GLY A 84 -11.08 6.46 -5.63
C GLY A 84 -10.18 5.26 -5.95
N LEU A 85 -9.69 5.13 -7.19
CA LEU A 85 -8.70 4.11 -7.53
C LEU A 85 -7.37 4.44 -6.84
N ILE A 86 -6.75 3.43 -6.22
CA ILE A 86 -5.46 3.55 -5.54
C ILE A 86 -4.43 2.78 -6.36
N ALA A 87 -3.83 3.47 -7.32
CA ALA A 87 -2.82 2.94 -8.22
C ALA A 87 -1.93 4.08 -8.71
N ASN A 88 -0.72 3.75 -9.15
CA ASN A 88 0.23 4.72 -9.67
C ASN A 88 0.00 4.92 -11.17
N VAL A 89 -0.56 6.09 -11.52
CA VAL A 89 -0.82 6.49 -12.92
C VAL A 89 0.43 6.54 -13.78
N ASN A 90 1.55 6.97 -13.22
CA ASN A 90 2.79 7.20 -13.96
C ASN A 90 3.52 5.88 -14.23
N ALA A 91 3.27 4.87 -13.41
CA ALA A 91 3.87 3.55 -13.55
C ALA A 91 3.15 2.64 -14.56
N ARG A 92 2.03 3.09 -15.15
CA ARG A 92 1.19 2.30 -16.09
C ARG A 92 0.88 0.90 -15.53
N GLU A 93 0.50 0.82 -14.26
CA GLU A 93 0.14 -0.44 -13.60
C GLU A 93 -0.98 -1.12 -14.39
N GLN A 94 -0.67 -2.18 -15.14
CA GLN A 94 -1.59 -2.80 -16.11
C GLN A 94 -2.80 -3.48 -15.46
N ARG A 95 -2.70 -3.78 -14.16
CA ARG A 95 -3.72 -4.46 -13.36
C ARG A 95 -3.98 -3.65 -12.09
N PRO A 96 -4.57 -2.45 -12.24
CA PRO A 96 -4.69 -1.50 -11.14
C PRO A 96 -5.57 -1.98 -10.00
N MET A 97 -6.54 -2.87 -10.23
CA MET A 97 -7.41 -3.39 -9.16
C MET A 97 -6.66 -4.25 -8.13
N TYR A 98 -5.58 -4.96 -8.51
CA TYR A 98 -4.72 -5.63 -7.52
C TYR A 98 -3.97 -4.63 -6.64
N CYS A 99 -3.44 -3.59 -7.27
CA CYS A 99 -2.75 -2.50 -6.58
C CYS A 99 -3.68 -1.82 -5.58
N HIS A 100 -4.91 -1.55 -6.03
CA HIS A 100 -5.97 -1.00 -5.22
C HIS A 100 -6.28 -1.87 -4.00
N ALA A 101 -6.51 -3.16 -4.19
CA ALA A 101 -6.85 -4.08 -3.10
C ALA A 101 -5.75 -4.14 -2.02
N PHE A 102 -4.47 -4.24 -2.43
CA PHE A 102 -3.36 -4.25 -1.48
C PHE A 102 -3.22 -2.92 -0.74
N ALA A 103 -3.36 -1.80 -1.44
CA ALA A 103 -3.26 -0.48 -0.83
C ALA A 103 -4.41 -0.20 0.14
N LEU A 104 -5.64 -0.58 -0.24
CA LEU A 104 -6.82 -0.48 0.62
C LEU A 104 -6.64 -1.29 1.91
N THR A 105 -6.14 -2.53 1.77
CA THR A 105 -5.83 -3.39 2.91
C THR A 105 -4.80 -2.75 3.82
N TYR A 106 -3.67 -2.29 3.29
CA TYR A 106 -2.63 -1.64 4.09
C TYR A 106 -3.14 -0.37 4.79
N LEU A 107 -3.81 0.53 4.05
CA LEU A 107 -4.31 1.80 4.60
C LEU A 107 -5.38 1.56 5.68
N SER A 108 -6.16 0.49 5.60
CA SER A 108 -7.12 0.13 6.65
C SER A 108 -6.42 -0.18 7.99
N GLN A 109 -5.28 -0.86 7.93
CA GLN A 109 -4.47 -1.19 9.12
C GLN A 109 -3.80 0.05 9.70
N ILE A 110 -3.33 0.95 8.83
CA ILE A 110 -2.74 2.24 9.24
C ILE A 110 -3.80 3.13 9.88
N PHE A 111 -5.01 3.21 9.32
CA PHE A 111 -6.10 4.02 9.86
C PHE A 111 -6.43 3.67 11.31
N ALA A 112 -6.37 2.39 11.67
CA ALA A 112 -6.60 1.92 13.04
C ALA A 112 -5.49 2.36 14.03
N GLN A 113 -4.28 2.62 13.53
CA GLN A 113 -3.09 2.92 14.33
C GLN A 113 -2.71 4.41 14.30
N GLU A 114 -3.24 5.18 13.35
CA GLU A 114 -2.93 6.58 13.15
C GLU A 114 -3.51 7.44 14.30
N LYS A 115 -2.66 8.29 14.87
CA LYS A 115 -3.00 9.14 16.02
C LYS A 115 -3.12 10.61 15.63
N ASP A 116 -2.47 11.05 14.56
CA ASP A 116 -2.66 12.41 14.05
C ASP A 116 -4.05 12.52 13.41
N PRO A 117 -4.97 13.35 13.96
CA PRO A 117 -6.31 13.50 13.42
C PRO A 117 -6.34 13.92 11.95
N ARG A 118 -5.37 14.75 11.51
CA ARG A 118 -5.31 15.23 10.12
C ARG A 118 -4.93 14.12 9.16
N GLN A 119 -3.89 13.36 9.50
CA GLN A 119 -3.44 12.21 8.73
C GLN A 119 -4.53 11.13 8.69
N ARG A 120 -5.15 10.84 9.84
CA ARG A 120 -6.23 9.86 9.96
C ARG A 120 -7.43 10.24 9.10
N GLU A 121 -7.79 11.51 9.06
CA GLU A 121 -8.86 12.06 8.23
C GLU A 121 -8.54 11.93 6.73
N ALA A 122 -7.29 12.16 6.31
CA ALA A 122 -6.87 11.96 4.93
C ALA A 122 -6.98 10.48 4.52
N ILE A 123 -6.53 9.56 5.38
CA ILE A 123 -6.65 8.11 5.15
C ILE A 123 -8.13 7.70 5.09
N ARG A 124 -8.97 8.23 6.00
CA ARG A 124 -10.41 7.95 6.04
C ARG A 124 -11.10 8.27 4.72
N LYS A 125 -10.81 9.44 4.14
CA LYS A 125 -11.36 9.86 2.85
C LYS A 125 -10.94 8.91 1.73
N VAL A 126 -9.65 8.60 1.64
CA VAL A 126 -9.12 7.64 0.65
C VAL A 126 -9.77 6.27 0.78
N LEU A 127 -9.93 5.76 2.00
CA LEU A 127 -10.60 4.48 2.24
C LEU A 127 -12.08 4.52 1.81
N GLN A 128 -12.80 5.59 2.14
CA GLN A 128 -14.21 5.73 1.74
C GLN A 128 -14.37 5.75 0.21
N ASP A 129 -13.55 6.51 -0.49
CA ASP A 129 -13.60 6.59 -1.95
C ASP A 129 -13.16 5.28 -2.60
N GLY A 130 -12.17 4.60 -2.02
CA GLY A 130 -11.71 3.29 -2.45
C GLY A 130 -12.75 2.18 -2.26
N ILE A 131 -13.48 2.20 -1.14
CA ILE A 131 -14.59 1.27 -0.90
C ILE A 131 -15.69 1.48 -1.93
N LYS A 132 -16.08 2.73 -2.21
CA LYS A 132 -17.07 3.04 -3.27
C LYS A 132 -16.62 2.59 -4.65
N LEU A 133 -15.32 2.66 -4.94
CA LEU A 133 -14.77 2.10 -6.19
C LEU A 133 -14.85 0.57 -6.19
N THR A 134 -14.44 -0.07 -5.10
CA THR A 134 -14.53 -1.53 -4.98
C THR A 134 -15.97 -2.01 -5.18
N GLU A 135 -16.95 -1.36 -4.54
CA GLU A 135 -18.38 -1.71 -4.68
C GLU A 135 -18.87 -1.65 -6.13
N ARG A 136 -18.64 -0.53 -6.83
CA ARG A 136 -19.13 -0.36 -8.20
C ARG A 136 -18.37 -1.14 -9.27
N SER A 137 -17.18 -1.65 -8.92
CA SER A 137 -16.34 -2.46 -9.82
C SER A 137 -16.59 -3.96 -9.69
N GLN A 138 -17.53 -4.38 -8.85
CA GLN A 138 -17.93 -5.78 -8.80
C GLN A 138 -18.68 -6.15 -10.08
N THR A 139 -18.32 -7.27 -10.69
CA THR A 139 -18.97 -7.78 -11.90
C THR A 139 -20.25 -8.55 -11.56
N ASP A 140 -21.09 -8.79 -12.56
CA ASP A 140 -22.30 -9.62 -12.42
C ASP A 140 -21.99 -11.08 -12.02
N GLU A 141 -20.73 -11.51 -12.17
CA GLU A 141 -20.24 -12.82 -11.73
C GLU A 141 -19.81 -12.84 -10.24
N GLY A 142 -19.92 -11.70 -9.54
CA GLY A 142 -19.59 -11.55 -8.12
C GLY A 142 -18.10 -11.30 -7.83
N GLY A 143 -17.26 -11.17 -8.86
CA GLY A 143 -15.81 -10.94 -8.73
C GLY A 143 -15.38 -9.51 -9.09
N TRP A 144 -14.06 -9.30 -9.18
CA TRP A 144 -13.45 -8.05 -9.64
C TRP A 144 -12.47 -8.31 -10.76
N GLY A 145 -12.54 -7.52 -11.83
CA GLY A 145 -11.60 -7.56 -12.94
C GLY A 145 -10.24 -6.92 -12.60
N TYR A 146 -9.34 -6.87 -13.59
CA TYR A 146 -8.06 -6.17 -13.44
C TYR A 146 -8.19 -4.66 -13.50
N SER A 147 -9.28 -4.16 -14.07
CA SER A 147 -9.64 -2.75 -14.16
C SER A 147 -10.98 -2.51 -13.47
N PRO A 148 -11.21 -1.28 -12.93
CA PRO A 148 -12.46 -0.90 -12.29
C PRO A 148 -13.68 -0.97 -13.21
#